data_AF-A0A852L7F6-F1
#
_entry.id   AF-A0A852L7F6-F1
#
_cell.length_a   1.000
_cell.length_b   1.000
_cell.length_c   1.000
_cell.angle_alpha   90.00
_cell.angle_beta   90.00
_cell.angle_gamma   90.00
#
_symmetry.space_group_name_H-M   'P 1'
#
loop_
_entity.id
_entity.type
_entity.pdbx_description
1 polymer ?
#
loop_
_entity_poly.entity_id
_entity_poly.type
_entity_poly.pdbx_seq_one_letter_code
_entity_poly.pdbx_strand_id
1 'polypeptide(L)'
;MTLWNGSFPFYPGANACFPFNTTRAVIISIFLSLLATFIIILPGIRGRGRLFWFLRVVVGLFVGAVILTSQFSRDWETGWVTANTSYKSFSRALVNVDIGVHIGLAGVNITLVGNPVNQVNETIDYNEHFSWSFDADYDHSYSEGLQRGLPSPILYVVEKFTTQSPCSMHRQYRISGHYASLTLWMAFCTWLVSILLFSMPILLYGGYMLLLTAALMLFSLLFFFTARNTLKCPIQFGPASLKTDYGESFWLTLVTGLLCLLLGSGVIILNSIQPEKLKLVFNLDKGKGQEEEGLDNSCVAAEPSCSAQDMLMVPVGELCEVTATRL
;
A
#
# COMPACT_ATOMS: atom_id res chain seq x y z
N MET A 1 12.31 -37.04 -18.65
CA MET A 1 11.93 -38.24 -19.43
C MET A 1 10.45 -38.14 -19.74
N THR A 2 10.11 -38.43 -20.97
CA THR A 2 9.15 -37.65 -21.77
C THR A 2 8.06 -38.55 -22.33
N LEU A 3 6.90 -37.94 -22.61
CA LEU A 3 5.70 -38.34 -23.40
C LEU A 3 5.79 -39.58 -24.34
N TRP A 4 6.97 -39.97 -24.78
CA TRP A 4 7.28 -40.95 -25.82
C TRP A 4 7.77 -42.32 -25.31
N ASN A 5 7.98 -42.51 -23.99
CA ASN A 5 8.51 -43.77 -23.45
C ASN A 5 7.44 -44.82 -23.10
N GLY A 6 6.16 -44.56 -23.36
CA GLY A 6 5.06 -45.50 -23.05
C GLY A 6 4.85 -45.82 -21.57
N SER A 7 5.59 -45.15 -20.67
CA SER A 7 5.51 -45.31 -19.22
C SER A 7 4.65 -44.21 -18.59
N PHE A 8 3.71 -44.59 -17.72
CA PHE A 8 2.91 -43.66 -16.92
C PHE A 8 3.56 -43.43 -15.54
N PRO A 9 3.52 -42.20 -14.98
CA PRO A 9 3.00 -40.96 -15.55
C PRO A 9 3.92 -40.36 -16.64
N PHE A 10 3.32 -39.68 -17.62
CA PHE A 10 4.07 -39.08 -18.74
C PHE A 10 5.09 -38.01 -18.33
N TYR A 11 4.87 -37.39 -17.17
CA TYR A 11 5.77 -36.41 -16.56
C TYR A 11 6.11 -36.88 -15.14
N PRO A 12 7.12 -37.75 -14.96
CA PRO A 12 7.50 -38.29 -13.66
C PRO A 12 8.26 -37.30 -12.76
N GLY A 13 8.21 -36.00 -13.08
CA GLY A 13 8.83 -34.95 -12.27
C GLY A 13 7.93 -34.54 -11.11
N ALA A 14 8.54 -34.18 -9.98
CA ALA A 14 7.80 -33.53 -8.90
C ALA A 14 7.21 -32.21 -9.40
N ASN A 15 5.95 -31.94 -9.07
CA ASN A 15 5.34 -30.65 -9.34
C ASN A 15 6.13 -29.57 -8.62
N ALA A 16 6.52 -28.50 -9.34
CA ALA A 16 7.23 -27.40 -8.73
C ALA A 16 6.28 -26.58 -7.84
N CYS A 17 6.71 -26.30 -6.61
CA CYS A 17 6.02 -25.38 -5.72
C CYS A 17 6.44 -23.94 -6.02
N PHE A 18 5.52 -22.99 -5.88
CA PHE A 18 5.85 -21.57 -6.04
C PHE A 18 6.56 -21.06 -4.77
N PRO A 19 7.73 -20.40 -4.89
CA PRO A 19 8.61 -20.13 -3.74
C PRO A 19 8.15 -18.96 -2.85
N PHE A 20 7.22 -18.14 -3.31
CA PHE A 20 6.79 -16.94 -2.60
C PHE A 20 5.29 -16.93 -2.36
N ASN A 21 4.80 -16.01 -1.52
CA ASN A 21 3.37 -15.75 -1.44
C ASN A 21 2.89 -15.18 -2.80
N THR A 22 1.96 -15.88 -3.44
CA THR A 22 1.42 -15.54 -4.77
C THR A 22 0.79 -14.14 -4.79
N THR A 23 0.02 -13.78 -3.76
CA THR A 23 -0.61 -12.45 -3.67
C THR A 23 0.43 -11.33 -3.62
N ARG A 24 1.48 -11.50 -2.80
CA ARG A 24 2.59 -10.54 -2.72
C ARG A 24 3.33 -10.42 -4.06
N ALA A 25 3.60 -11.54 -4.72
CA ALA A 25 4.26 -11.57 -6.03
C ALA A 25 3.44 -10.86 -7.11
N VAL A 26 2.12 -11.06 -7.15
CA VAL A 26 1.21 -10.39 -8.09
C VAL A 26 1.21 -8.88 -7.86
N ILE A 27 1.08 -8.42 -6.62
CA ILE A 27 1.09 -6.99 -6.29
C ILE A 27 2.42 -6.36 -6.74
N ILE A 28 3.56 -6.94 -6.36
CA ILE A 28 4.88 -6.42 -6.75
C ILE A 28 5.03 -6.37 -8.28
N SER A 29 4.62 -7.43 -8.98
CA SER A 29 4.68 -7.47 -10.45
C SER A 29 3.87 -6.36 -11.11
N ILE A 30 2.65 -6.09 -10.62
CA ILE A 30 1.79 -5.01 -11.14
C ILE A 30 2.48 -3.65 -10.95
N PHE A 31 2.95 -3.33 -9.74
CA PHE A 31 3.59 -2.05 -9.48
C PHE A 31 4.93 -1.87 -10.22
N LEU A 32 5.71 -2.95 -10.39
CA LEU A 32 6.93 -2.93 -11.20
C LEU A 32 6.63 -2.69 -12.68
N SER A 33 5.56 -3.30 -13.21
CA SER A 33 5.14 -3.07 -14.59
C SER A 33 4.72 -1.61 -14.82
N LEU A 34 3.97 -1.02 -13.88
CA LEU A 34 3.59 0.40 -13.91
C LEU A 34 4.82 1.32 -13.79
N LEU A 35 5.78 0.98 -12.93
CA LEU A 35 7.01 1.74 -12.82
C LEU A 35 7.81 1.70 -14.14
N ALA A 36 7.91 0.51 -14.75
CA ALA A 36 8.62 0.34 -16.02
C ALA A 36 7.97 1.16 -17.15
N THR A 37 6.64 1.19 -17.25
CA THR A 37 5.95 2.01 -18.25
C THR A 37 6.20 3.51 -18.04
N PHE A 38 6.19 4.00 -16.79
CA PHE A 38 6.54 5.39 -16.51
C PHE A 38 8.00 5.73 -16.82
N ILE A 39 8.94 4.79 -16.61
CA ILE A 39 10.35 4.97 -17.00
C ILE A 39 10.47 5.07 -18.54
N ILE A 40 9.70 4.28 -19.30
CA ILE A 40 9.70 4.34 -20.77
C ILE A 40 9.14 5.68 -21.28
N ILE A 41 8.11 6.24 -20.63
CA ILE A 41 7.50 7.53 -21.01
C ILE A 41 8.38 8.72 -20.58
N LEU A 42 9.27 8.53 -19.60
CA LEU A 42 10.10 9.57 -18.99
C LEU A 42 10.89 10.45 -20.00
N PRO A 43 11.48 9.93 -21.09
CA PRO A 43 12.18 10.75 -22.08
C PRO A 43 11.28 11.77 -22.81
N GLY A 44 9.96 11.51 -22.88
CA GLY A 44 8.99 12.42 -23.52
C GLY A 44 8.70 13.70 -22.71
N ILE A 45 9.12 13.77 -21.44
CA ILE A 45 8.85 14.91 -20.56
C ILE A 45 9.97 15.95 -20.67
N ARG A 46 9.61 17.17 -21.07
CA ARG A 46 10.56 18.24 -21.42
C ARG A 46 11.05 19.04 -20.20
N GLY A 47 12.37 19.05 -19.98
CA GLY A 47 13.07 20.03 -19.11
C GLY A 47 13.43 19.54 -17.69
N ARG A 48 13.76 20.48 -16.79
CA ARG A 48 14.18 20.21 -15.39
C ARG A 48 13.07 19.61 -14.51
N GLY A 49 11.81 19.79 -14.89
CA GLY A 49 10.64 19.22 -14.19
C GLY A 49 10.54 17.70 -14.20
N ARG A 50 11.30 17.03 -15.06
CA ARG A 50 11.32 15.57 -15.22
C ARG A 50 11.67 14.84 -13.92
N LEU A 51 12.63 15.35 -13.15
CA LEU A 51 13.04 14.73 -11.88
C LEU A 51 11.91 14.81 -10.84
N PHE A 52 11.26 15.97 -10.71
CA PHE A 52 10.15 16.15 -9.77
C PHE A 52 8.95 15.28 -10.14
N TRP A 53 8.62 15.19 -11.42
CA TRP A 53 7.57 14.28 -11.89
C TRP A 53 7.90 12.82 -11.60
N PHE A 54 9.13 12.39 -11.90
CA PHE A 54 9.58 11.02 -11.63
C PHE A 54 9.52 10.68 -10.13
N LEU A 55 10.08 11.54 -9.27
CA LEU A 55 10.03 11.35 -7.82
C LEU A 55 8.60 11.26 -7.31
N ARG A 56 7.70 12.11 -7.81
CA ARG A 56 6.28 12.07 -7.45
C ARG A 56 5.62 10.75 -7.86
N VAL A 57 5.87 10.27 -9.08
CA VAL A 57 5.31 8.99 -9.55
C VAL A 57 5.86 7.82 -8.74
N VAL A 58 7.18 7.78 -8.50
CA VAL A 58 7.83 6.72 -7.71
C VAL A 58 7.29 6.69 -6.28
N VAL A 59 7.25 7.84 -5.60
CA VAL A 59 6.72 7.93 -4.22
C VAL A 59 5.23 7.58 -4.19
N GLY A 60 4.45 8.07 -5.15
CA GLY A 60 3.03 7.75 -5.27
C GLY A 60 2.78 6.25 -5.42
N LEU A 61 3.46 5.60 -6.38
CA LEU A 61 3.37 4.15 -6.59
C LEU A 61 3.88 3.35 -5.39
N PHE A 62 4.98 3.78 -4.77
CA PHE A 62 5.52 3.14 -3.57
C PHE A 62 4.48 3.11 -2.45
N VAL A 63 3.84 4.24 -2.13
CA VAL A 63 2.80 4.32 -1.09
C VAL A 63 1.65 3.37 -1.40
N GLY A 64 1.17 3.31 -2.64
CA GLY A 64 0.10 2.39 -3.03
C GLY A 64 0.50 0.92 -2.91
N ALA A 65 1.72 0.58 -3.31
CA ALA A 65 2.27 -0.76 -3.19
C ALA A 65 2.37 -1.19 -1.73
N VAL A 66 2.83 -0.29 -0.85
CA VAL A 66 2.87 -0.52 0.59
C VAL A 66 1.47 -0.79 1.14
N ILE A 67 0.48 0.06 0.85
CA ILE A 67 -0.88 -0.10 1.38
C ILE A 67 -1.45 -1.47 0.99
N LEU A 68 -1.33 -1.87 -0.29
CA LEU A 68 -1.83 -3.16 -0.76
C LEU A 68 -1.04 -4.36 -0.23
N THR A 69 0.29 -4.27 -0.17
CA THR A 69 1.09 -5.35 0.40
C THR A 69 0.79 -5.54 1.88
N SER A 70 0.70 -4.46 2.67
CA SER A 70 0.30 -4.52 4.07
C SER A 70 -1.12 -5.06 4.26
N GLN A 71 -2.06 -4.72 3.39
CA GLN A 71 -3.44 -5.22 3.44
C GLN A 71 -3.53 -6.74 3.31
N PHE A 72 -2.74 -7.34 2.42
CA PHE A 72 -2.72 -8.80 2.22
C PHE A 72 -1.57 -9.51 2.94
N SER A 73 -0.79 -8.78 3.72
CA SER A 73 0.37 -9.34 4.42
C SER A 73 -0.07 -10.21 5.59
N ARG A 74 0.75 -11.23 5.83
CA ARG A 74 0.64 -12.17 6.95
C ARG A 74 1.70 -11.88 8.02
N ASP A 75 2.52 -10.86 7.82
CA ASP A 75 3.70 -10.54 8.63
C ASP A 75 3.51 -9.23 9.42
N TRP A 76 2.34 -9.07 10.04
CA TRP A 76 2.08 -7.93 10.95
C TRP A 76 2.67 -8.16 12.33
N GLU A 77 2.57 -9.39 12.82
CA GLU A 77 3.24 -9.86 14.03
C GLU A 77 3.86 -11.23 13.73
N THR A 78 5.12 -11.40 14.06
CA THR A 78 5.87 -12.64 13.79
C THR A 78 6.58 -13.12 15.06
N GLY A 79 6.64 -14.43 15.26
CA GLY A 79 7.35 -15.03 16.38
C GLY A 79 7.95 -16.37 15.97
N TRP A 80 9.14 -16.67 16.50
CA TRP A 80 9.88 -17.88 16.18
C TRP A 80 10.39 -18.54 17.44
N VAL A 81 10.39 -19.87 17.47
CA VAL A 81 10.97 -20.65 18.56
C VAL A 81 11.52 -21.97 18.05
N THR A 82 12.73 -22.32 18.46
CA THR A 82 13.31 -23.64 18.24
C THR A 82 12.98 -24.52 19.43
N ALA A 83 12.33 -25.66 19.19
CA ALA A 83 11.94 -26.58 20.25
C ALA A 83 11.95 -28.04 19.81
N ASN A 84 12.24 -28.93 20.76
CA ASN A 84 12.05 -30.36 20.59
C ASN A 84 10.61 -30.72 20.95
N THR A 85 9.81 -31.13 19.97
CA THR A 85 8.38 -31.37 20.16
C THR A 85 7.96 -32.75 19.64
N SER A 86 6.79 -33.22 20.10
CA SER A 86 6.13 -34.37 19.49
C SER A 86 5.70 -34.00 18.08
N TYR A 87 5.88 -34.90 17.13
CA TYR A 87 5.54 -34.62 15.74
C TYR A 87 4.13 -35.10 15.37
N LYS A 88 3.88 -36.41 15.49
CA LYS A 88 2.63 -37.05 15.04
C LYS A 88 2.07 -38.03 16.07
N SER A 89 0.76 -38.22 16.02
CA SER A 89 0.06 -39.24 16.80
C SER A 89 0.60 -40.64 16.51
N PHE A 90 0.54 -41.53 17.51
CA PHE A 90 1.05 -42.91 17.43
C PHE A 90 2.58 -43.04 17.19
N SER A 91 3.34 -41.96 17.34
CA SER A 91 4.80 -41.97 17.35
C SER A 91 5.32 -41.35 18.66
N ARG A 92 6.42 -41.91 19.19
CA ARG A 92 7.15 -41.35 20.33
C ARG A 92 8.38 -40.54 19.91
N ALA A 93 8.64 -40.43 18.60
CA ALA A 93 9.78 -39.69 18.09
C ALA A 93 9.62 -38.19 18.36
N LEU A 94 10.66 -37.59 18.92
CA LEU A 94 10.79 -36.14 19.06
C LEU A 94 11.52 -35.60 17.84
N VAL A 95 11.07 -34.44 17.36
CA VAL A 95 11.69 -33.73 16.24
C VAL A 95 12.19 -32.38 16.72
N ASN A 96 13.36 -31.98 16.21
CA ASN A 96 13.92 -30.66 16.45
C ASN A 96 13.41 -29.72 15.35
N VAL A 97 12.56 -28.77 15.71
CA VAL A 97 11.82 -27.94 14.76
C VAL A 97 11.85 -26.47 15.15
N ASP A 98 11.91 -25.63 14.12
CA ASP A 98 11.67 -24.21 14.20
C ASP A 98 10.18 -23.96 13.91
N ILE A 99 9.48 -23.47 14.93
CA ILE A 99 8.06 -23.16 14.87
C ILE A 99 7.91 -21.64 14.74
N GLY A 100 7.32 -21.20 13.63
CA GLY A 100 7.02 -19.80 13.40
C GLY A 100 5.52 -19.54 13.42
N VAL A 101 5.15 -18.38 13.97
CA VAL A 101 3.78 -17.87 13.98
C VAL A 101 3.78 -16.51 13.32
N HIS A 102 2.98 -16.37 12.27
CA HIS A 102 2.84 -15.18 11.45
C HIS A 102 1.38 -14.73 11.48
N ILE A 103 1.10 -13.69 12.25
CA ILE A 103 -0.24 -13.15 12.40
C ILE A 103 -0.41 -12.01 11.39
N GLY A 104 -1.41 -12.17 10.52
CA GLY A 104 -1.87 -11.14 9.60
C GLY A 104 -3.19 -10.50 10.06
N LEU A 105 -3.75 -9.65 9.20
CA LEU A 105 -5.04 -8.99 9.47
C LEU A 105 -6.23 -9.96 9.37
N ALA A 106 -6.17 -10.90 8.43
CA ALA A 106 -7.29 -11.79 8.09
C ALA A 106 -7.06 -13.26 8.47
N GLY A 107 -5.97 -13.58 9.16
CA GLY A 107 -5.65 -14.93 9.58
C GLY A 107 -4.25 -15.08 10.17
N VAL A 108 -3.90 -16.32 10.48
CA VAL A 108 -2.60 -16.72 11.01
C VAL A 108 -1.96 -17.77 10.10
N ASN A 109 -0.66 -17.64 9.87
CA ASN A 109 0.19 -18.64 9.23
C ASN A 109 1.08 -19.28 10.29
N ILE A 110 1.14 -20.60 10.29
CA ILE A 110 2.02 -21.37 11.16
C ILE A 110 3.03 -22.09 10.27
N THR A 111 4.30 -21.85 10.55
CA THR A 111 5.42 -22.53 9.89
C THR A 111 6.01 -23.56 10.85
N LEU A 112 6.35 -24.73 10.32
CA LEU A 112 7.03 -25.79 11.05
C LEU A 112 8.13 -26.34 10.15
N VAL A 113 9.37 -25.99 10.46
CA VAL A 113 10.55 -26.36 9.65
C VAL A 113 11.48 -27.22 10.51
N GLY A 114 11.88 -28.38 9.99
CA GLY A 114 12.83 -29.26 10.66
C GLY A 114 14.26 -28.70 10.64
N ASN A 115 15.00 -28.89 11.74
CA ASN A 115 16.43 -28.60 11.82
C ASN A 115 17.22 -29.90 12.15
N PRO A 116 17.65 -30.69 11.15
CA PRO A 116 17.56 -30.49 9.70
C PRO A 116 16.16 -30.79 9.10
N VAL A 117 15.89 -30.36 7.86
CA VAL A 117 14.54 -30.47 7.25
C VAL A 117 14.05 -31.92 7.14
N ASN A 118 14.95 -32.86 6.82
CA ASN A 118 14.62 -34.27 6.77
C ASN A 118 14.89 -34.94 8.12
N GLN A 119 13.83 -35.34 8.82
CA GLN A 119 13.87 -36.04 10.09
C GLN A 119 12.85 -37.18 10.08
N VAL A 120 13.18 -38.29 10.75
CA VAL A 120 12.26 -39.45 10.86
C VAL A 120 11.78 -39.96 9.49
N ASN A 121 12.65 -39.89 8.47
CA ASN A 121 12.37 -40.24 7.07
C ASN A 121 11.23 -39.41 6.42
N GLU A 122 10.95 -38.23 6.95
CA GLU A 122 9.96 -37.28 6.42
C GLU A 122 10.59 -35.90 6.24
N THR A 123 10.06 -35.13 5.29
CA THR A 123 10.45 -33.74 5.03
C THR A 123 9.53 -32.82 5.82
N ILE A 124 10.07 -32.16 6.85
CA ILE A 124 9.33 -31.26 7.73
C ILE A 124 9.50 -29.83 7.22
N ASP A 125 8.58 -29.40 6.36
CA ASP A 125 8.49 -28.03 5.84
C ASP A 125 7.02 -27.66 5.61
N TYR A 126 6.32 -27.38 6.72
CA TYR A 126 4.90 -27.04 6.68
C TYR A 126 4.69 -25.53 6.77
N ASN A 127 3.73 -25.03 6.01
CA ASN A 127 3.26 -23.65 6.06
C ASN A 127 1.73 -23.63 5.93
N GLU A 128 1.06 -23.75 7.06
CA GLU A 128 -0.41 -23.84 7.12
C GLU A 128 -1.02 -22.47 7.39
N HIS A 129 -2.13 -22.16 6.72
CA HIS A 129 -2.86 -20.89 6.88
C HIS A 129 -4.26 -21.14 7.42
N PHE A 130 -4.62 -20.44 8.49
CA PHE A 130 -5.95 -20.44 9.08
C PHE A 130 -6.52 -19.03 9.00
N SER A 131 -7.59 -18.86 8.22
CA SER A 131 -8.25 -17.57 8.03
C SER A 131 -9.33 -17.34 9.09
N TRP A 132 -9.45 -16.08 9.52
CA TRP A 132 -10.53 -15.61 10.40
C TRP A 132 -11.27 -14.42 9.77
N SER A 133 -11.23 -14.29 8.44
CA SER A 133 -12.02 -13.32 7.70
C SER A 133 -13.53 -13.49 7.96
N PHE A 134 -14.36 -12.49 7.63
CA PHE A 134 -15.80 -12.55 7.93
C PHE A 134 -16.50 -13.78 7.34
N ASP A 135 -16.09 -14.17 6.12
CA ASP A 135 -16.65 -15.33 5.41
C ASP A 135 -16.02 -16.67 5.80
N ALA A 136 -14.96 -16.65 6.63
CA ALA A 136 -14.24 -17.85 7.02
C ALA A 136 -14.66 -18.34 8.40
N ASP A 137 -14.93 -19.64 8.49
CA ASP A 137 -15.13 -20.33 9.75
C ASP A 137 -13.81 -20.96 10.21
N TYR A 138 -13.16 -20.28 11.16
CA TYR A 138 -11.89 -20.70 11.72
C TYR A 138 -11.99 -22.07 12.41
N ASP A 139 -13.09 -22.34 13.13
CA ASP A 139 -13.26 -23.58 13.87
C ASP A 139 -13.50 -24.75 12.91
N HIS A 140 -14.19 -24.51 11.79
CA HIS A 140 -14.29 -25.48 10.70
C HIS A 140 -12.91 -25.79 10.09
N SER A 141 -12.12 -24.77 9.73
CA SER A 141 -10.75 -24.97 9.20
C SER A 141 -9.84 -25.70 10.18
N TYR A 142 -9.97 -25.44 11.48
CA TYR A 142 -9.27 -26.19 12.52
C TYR A 142 -9.71 -27.67 12.54
N SER A 143 -11.02 -27.94 12.48
CA SER A 143 -11.55 -29.31 12.45
C SER A 143 -11.08 -30.09 11.21
N GLU A 144 -10.97 -29.42 10.06
CA GLU A 144 -10.41 -30.00 8.84
C GLU A 144 -8.91 -30.30 9.00
N GLY A 145 -8.16 -29.41 9.63
CA GLY A 145 -6.75 -29.64 9.98
C GLY A 145 -6.55 -30.84 10.91
N LEU A 146 -7.46 -31.04 11.86
CA LEU A 146 -7.48 -32.23 12.72
C LEU A 146 -7.77 -33.50 11.92
N GLN A 147 -8.76 -33.48 11.02
CA GLN A 147 -9.11 -34.63 10.16
C GLN A 147 -7.99 -35.00 9.19
N ARG A 148 -7.27 -34.00 8.66
CA ARG A 148 -6.09 -34.19 7.80
C ARG A 148 -4.88 -34.76 8.55
N GLY A 149 -4.87 -34.66 9.88
CA GLY A 149 -3.78 -35.17 10.71
C GLY A 149 -2.52 -34.29 10.69
N LEU A 150 -2.69 -32.96 10.74
CA LEU A 150 -1.56 -32.03 10.82
C LEU A 150 -0.64 -32.32 12.02
N PRO A 151 0.65 -31.96 11.95
CA PRO A 151 1.59 -32.10 13.05
C PRO A 151 1.09 -31.48 14.37
N SER A 152 1.35 -32.15 15.50
CA SER A 152 0.85 -31.70 16.80
C SER A 152 1.27 -30.28 17.22
N PRO A 153 2.48 -29.76 16.88
CA PRO A 153 2.85 -28.39 17.24
C PRO A 153 2.00 -27.34 16.51
N ILE A 154 1.61 -27.62 15.25
CA ILE A 154 0.74 -26.72 14.47
C ILE A 154 -0.64 -26.68 15.10
N LEU A 155 -1.23 -27.84 15.35
CA LEU A 155 -2.56 -27.95 15.97
C LEU A 155 -2.60 -27.27 17.34
N TYR A 156 -1.55 -27.43 18.16
CA TYR A 156 -1.45 -26.78 19.46
C TYR A 156 -1.50 -25.25 19.38
N VAL A 157 -0.79 -24.65 18.42
CA VAL A 157 -0.84 -23.19 18.23
C VAL A 157 -2.20 -22.75 17.74
N VAL A 158 -2.74 -23.44 16.73
CA VAL A 158 -4.02 -23.13 16.10
C VAL A 158 -5.16 -23.19 17.11
N GLU A 159 -5.12 -24.16 18.03
CA GLU A 159 -6.09 -24.33 19.12
C GLU A 159 -6.16 -23.07 20.01
N LYS A 160 -5.04 -22.38 20.26
CA LYS A 160 -5.00 -21.13 21.05
C LYS A 160 -5.78 -19.98 20.41
N PHE A 161 -6.01 -20.05 19.11
CA PHE A 161 -6.76 -19.06 18.33
C PHE A 161 -8.16 -19.54 17.94
N THR A 162 -8.67 -20.63 18.54
CA THR A 162 -10.07 -21.05 18.37
C THR A 162 -11.02 -20.16 19.15
N THR A 163 -12.30 -20.11 18.74
CA THR A 163 -13.31 -19.26 19.39
C THR A 163 -13.59 -19.67 20.84
N GLN A 164 -13.49 -20.96 21.14
CA GLN A 164 -13.76 -21.56 22.46
C GLN A 164 -12.52 -21.56 23.37
N SER A 165 -11.37 -21.10 22.89
CA SER A 165 -10.14 -21.09 23.68
C SER A 165 -10.26 -20.17 24.91
N PRO A 166 -9.75 -20.57 26.09
CA PRO A 166 -9.77 -19.73 27.29
C PRO A 166 -8.94 -18.46 27.13
N CYS A 167 -8.02 -18.47 26.16
CA CYS A 167 -7.11 -17.37 25.85
C CYS A 167 -7.80 -16.19 25.14
N SER A 168 -8.99 -16.37 24.54
CA SER A 168 -9.77 -15.33 23.84
C SER A 168 -9.00 -14.51 22.78
N MET A 169 -7.87 -15.03 22.29
CA MET A 169 -7.02 -14.34 21.31
C MET A 169 -7.74 -14.16 19.98
N HIS A 170 -8.51 -15.16 19.56
CA HIS A 170 -9.28 -15.16 18.31
C HIS A 170 -10.10 -13.88 18.15
N ARG A 171 -10.94 -13.58 19.15
CA ARG A 171 -11.87 -12.45 19.09
C ARG A 171 -11.15 -11.12 18.98
N GLN A 172 -10.04 -10.96 19.70
CA GLN A 172 -9.28 -9.71 19.72
C GLN A 172 -8.57 -9.45 18.38
N TYR A 173 -7.83 -10.45 17.87
CA TYR A 173 -7.14 -10.33 16.58
C TYR A 173 -8.11 -10.22 15.41
N ARG A 174 -9.24 -10.95 15.46
CA ARG A 174 -10.26 -10.85 14.42
C ARG A 174 -10.85 -9.44 14.35
N ILE A 175 -11.33 -8.89 15.48
CA ILE A 175 -11.92 -7.55 15.51
C ILE A 175 -10.92 -6.48 15.10
N SER A 176 -9.72 -6.49 15.69
CA SER A 176 -8.68 -5.52 15.38
C SER A 176 -8.20 -5.62 13.93
N GLY A 177 -7.96 -6.84 13.45
CA GLY A 177 -7.58 -7.11 12.06
C GLY A 177 -8.63 -6.62 11.07
N HIS A 178 -9.91 -6.75 11.38
CA HIS A 178 -10.99 -6.20 10.55
C HIS A 178 -10.99 -4.67 10.49
N TYR A 179 -10.87 -3.97 11.63
CA TYR A 179 -10.82 -2.50 11.63
C TYR A 179 -9.53 -1.97 10.99
N ALA A 180 -8.40 -2.63 11.20
CA ALA A 180 -7.15 -2.32 10.53
C ALA A 180 -7.26 -2.52 9.00
N SER A 181 -7.85 -3.65 8.56
CA SER A 181 -8.14 -3.90 7.14
C SER A 181 -9.08 -2.84 6.55
N LEU A 182 -10.15 -2.47 7.25
CA LEU A 182 -11.09 -1.44 6.80
C LEU A 182 -10.39 -0.09 6.62
N THR A 183 -9.58 0.33 7.60
CA THR A 183 -8.84 1.59 7.54
C THR A 183 -7.78 1.59 6.44
N LEU A 184 -7.12 0.46 6.15
CA LEU A 184 -6.20 0.34 5.02
C LEU A 184 -6.91 0.39 3.65
N TRP A 185 -8.07 -0.24 3.50
CA TRP A 185 -8.89 -0.08 2.29
C TRP A 185 -9.33 1.38 2.09
N MET A 186 -9.75 2.05 3.16
CA MET A 186 -10.06 3.47 3.12
C MET A 186 -8.83 4.29 2.74
N ALA A 187 -7.65 3.98 3.31
CA ALA A 187 -6.39 4.63 2.96
C ALA A 187 -6.02 4.43 1.48
N PHE A 188 -6.27 3.24 0.92
CA PHE A 188 -6.06 2.95 -0.49
C PHE A 188 -6.96 3.82 -1.38
N CYS A 189 -8.23 3.95 -1.04
CA CYS A 189 -9.16 4.82 -1.76
C CYS A 189 -8.75 6.30 -1.68
N THR A 190 -8.38 6.79 -0.49
CA THR A 190 -7.95 8.19 -0.32
C THR A 190 -6.62 8.48 -1.03
N TRP A 191 -5.72 7.49 -1.08
CA TRP A 191 -4.48 7.57 -1.85
C TRP A 191 -4.75 7.67 -3.35
N LEU A 192 -5.66 6.86 -3.89
CA LEU A 192 -6.08 6.95 -5.30
C LEU A 192 -6.63 8.35 -5.62
N VAL A 193 -7.53 8.86 -4.78
CA VAL A 193 -8.08 10.22 -4.94
C VAL A 193 -6.97 11.27 -4.85
N SER A 194 -6.01 11.12 -3.94
CA SER A 194 -4.87 12.04 -3.82
C SER A 194 -4.02 12.08 -5.09
N ILE A 195 -3.72 10.91 -5.70
CA ILE A 195 -2.99 10.84 -6.98
C ILE A 195 -3.75 11.54 -8.11
N LEU A 196 -5.07 11.31 -8.19
CA LEU A 196 -5.93 11.94 -9.19
C LEU A 196 -5.94 13.47 -9.00
N LEU A 197 -6.13 13.95 -7.78
CA LEU A 197 -6.16 15.38 -7.46
C LEU A 197 -4.83 16.07 -7.73
N PHE A 198 -3.71 15.41 -7.44
CA PHE A 198 -2.40 15.95 -7.78
C PHE A 198 -2.16 16.01 -9.30
N SER A 199 -2.85 15.17 -10.09
CA SER A 199 -2.74 15.18 -11.56
C SER A 199 -3.54 16.33 -12.17
N MET A 200 -4.52 16.83 -11.43
CA MET A 200 -5.26 18.06 -11.71
C MET A 200 -4.54 19.25 -11.06
N PRO A 201 -4.83 20.51 -11.46
CA PRO A 201 -4.25 21.72 -10.85
C PRO A 201 -4.73 22.00 -9.41
N ILE A 202 -5.31 21.02 -8.71
CA ILE A 202 -5.99 21.15 -7.42
C ILE A 202 -5.11 20.55 -6.29
N LEU A 203 -3.93 21.14 -6.07
CA LEU A 203 -2.90 20.57 -5.19
C LEU A 203 -3.27 20.57 -3.70
N LEU A 204 -4.02 21.58 -3.26
CA LEU A 204 -4.37 21.79 -1.85
C LEU A 204 -5.22 20.62 -1.33
N TYR A 205 -6.26 20.24 -2.08
CA TYR A 205 -7.11 19.08 -1.75
C TYR A 205 -6.35 17.75 -1.91
N GLY A 206 -5.43 17.66 -2.87
CA GLY A 206 -4.53 16.49 -2.99
C GLY A 206 -3.69 16.28 -1.72
N GLY A 207 -3.18 17.37 -1.12
CA GLY A 207 -2.47 17.38 0.15
C GLY A 207 -3.34 16.96 1.33
N TYR A 208 -4.59 17.45 1.43
CA TYR A 208 -5.52 17.01 2.46
C TYR A 208 -5.87 15.53 2.36
N MET A 209 -6.10 15.01 1.15
CA MET A 209 -6.35 13.58 0.95
C MET A 209 -5.12 12.71 1.27
N LEU A 210 -3.91 13.23 1.04
CA LEU A 210 -2.67 12.56 1.43
C LEU A 210 -2.50 12.52 2.96
N LEU A 211 -2.83 13.60 3.67
CA LEU A 211 -2.87 13.60 5.13
C LEU A 211 -3.92 12.65 5.68
N LEU A 212 -5.10 12.61 5.08
CA LEU A 212 -6.15 11.65 5.47
C LEU A 212 -5.67 10.21 5.28
N THR A 213 -4.99 9.91 4.17
CA THR A 213 -4.35 8.62 3.92
C THR A 213 -3.36 8.27 5.04
N ALA A 214 -2.50 9.21 5.42
CA ALA A 214 -1.54 9.01 6.51
C ALA A 214 -2.23 8.74 7.85
N ALA A 215 -3.27 9.51 8.17
CA ALA A 215 -4.04 9.32 9.40
C ALA A 215 -4.71 7.92 9.44
N LEU A 216 -5.31 7.47 8.32
CA LEU A 216 -5.91 6.14 8.22
C LEU A 216 -4.88 5.02 8.38
N MET A 217 -3.68 5.16 7.78
CA MET A 217 -2.59 4.20 7.99
C MET A 217 -2.15 4.15 9.46
N LEU A 218 -2.01 5.30 10.13
CA LEU A 218 -1.66 5.36 11.56
C LEU A 218 -2.78 4.77 12.45
N PHE A 219 -4.05 5.01 12.12
CA PHE A 219 -5.17 4.37 12.83
C PHE A 219 -5.17 2.86 12.67
N SER A 220 -4.82 2.32 11.50
CA SER A 220 -4.68 0.87 11.30
C SER A 220 -3.64 0.27 12.25
N LEU A 221 -2.51 0.96 12.44
CA LEU A 221 -1.45 0.56 13.38
C LEU A 221 -1.92 0.64 14.82
N LEU A 222 -2.70 1.67 15.19
CA LEU A 222 -3.27 1.80 16.53
C LEU A 222 -4.24 0.67 16.83
N PHE A 223 -5.14 0.30 15.91
CA PHE A 223 -6.02 -0.85 16.08
C PHE A 223 -5.22 -2.13 16.33
N PHE A 224 -4.19 -2.39 15.51
CA PHE A 224 -3.35 -3.58 15.68
C PHE A 224 -2.57 -3.55 17.01
N PHE A 225 -2.01 -2.40 17.38
CA PHE A 225 -1.30 -2.19 18.64
C PHE A 225 -2.18 -2.50 19.86
N THR A 226 -3.43 -2.03 19.85
CA THR A 226 -4.37 -2.30 20.97
C THR A 226 -4.68 -3.78 21.14
N ALA A 227 -4.76 -4.56 20.06
CA ALA A 227 -4.95 -6.01 20.15
C ALA A 227 -3.71 -6.77 20.63
N ARG A 228 -2.50 -6.26 20.35
CA ARG A 228 -1.27 -6.88 20.87
C ARG A 228 -1.10 -6.66 22.37
N ASN A 229 -1.51 -5.50 22.89
CA ASN A 229 -1.24 -5.10 24.28
C ASN A 229 -2.21 -5.72 25.31
N THR A 230 -3.15 -6.56 24.88
CA THR A 230 -4.02 -7.33 25.77
C THR A 230 -3.27 -8.52 26.37
N LEU A 231 -3.76 -9.05 27.50
CA LEU A 231 -3.15 -10.20 28.16
C LEU A 231 -3.09 -11.40 27.20
N LYS A 232 -1.87 -11.78 26.78
CA LYS A 232 -1.64 -12.95 25.94
C LYS A 232 -1.45 -14.20 26.79
N CYS A 233 -2.19 -15.24 26.45
CA CYS A 233 -1.88 -16.62 26.81
C CYS A 233 -0.44 -16.97 26.41
N PRO A 234 0.38 -17.52 27.32
CA PRO A 234 1.72 -17.97 26.95
C PRO A 234 1.62 -19.21 26.06
N ILE A 235 2.29 -19.16 24.89
CA ILE A 235 2.48 -20.32 24.02
C ILE A 235 3.83 -20.94 24.40
N GLN A 236 3.80 -22.16 24.94
CA GLN A 236 4.99 -22.84 25.45
C GLN A 236 5.13 -24.22 24.82
N PHE A 237 6.34 -24.51 24.37
CA PHE A 237 6.77 -25.80 23.85
C PHE A 237 7.81 -26.37 24.80
N GLY A 238 7.34 -27.10 25.82
CA GLY A 238 8.20 -27.59 26.90
C GLY A 238 8.88 -26.41 27.62
N PRO A 239 10.23 -26.33 27.64
CA PRO A 239 10.95 -25.23 28.28
C PRO A 239 11.00 -23.95 27.44
N ALA A 240 10.68 -24.01 26.14
CA ALA A 240 10.79 -22.88 25.23
C ALA A 240 9.46 -22.12 25.13
N SER A 241 9.50 -20.79 25.21
CA SER A 241 8.33 -19.93 25.08
C SER A 241 8.36 -19.16 23.77
N LEU A 242 7.27 -19.21 23.00
CA LEU A 242 7.13 -18.44 21.77
C LEU A 242 6.75 -17.00 22.12
N LYS A 243 7.66 -16.07 21.81
CA LYS A 243 7.41 -14.63 21.90
C LYS A 243 7.21 -14.08 20.50
N THR A 244 6.21 -13.24 20.35
CA THR A 244 5.90 -12.58 19.09
C THR A 244 6.32 -11.12 19.15
N ASP A 245 6.87 -10.62 18.04
CA ASP A 245 7.34 -9.26 17.81
C ASP A 245 6.65 -8.61 16.61
N TYR A 246 6.77 -7.28 16.49
CA TYR A 246 6.21 -6.57 15.35
C TYR A 246 6.91 -7.01 14.07
N GLY A 247 6.12 -7.49 13.11
CA GLY A 247 6.62 -7.94 11.82
C GLY A 247 6.98 -6.79 10.88
N GLU A 248 7.55 -7.15 9.73
CA GLU A 248 8.00 -6.17 8.72
C GLU A 248 6.87 -5.25 8.25
N SER A 249 5.65 -5.79 8.10
CA SER A 249 4.52 -5.04 7.54
C SER A 249 4.06 -3.93 8.47
N PHE A 250 4.18 -4.13 9.79
CA PHE A 250 3.87 -3.10 10.78
C PHE A 250 4.83 -1.91 10.65
N TRP A 251 6.14 -2.18 10.63
CA TRP A 251 7.17 -1.13 10.51
C TRP A 251 7.10 -0.41 9.17
N LEU A 252 6.87 -1.15 8.09
CA LEU A 252 6.79 -0.62 6.74
C LEU A 252 5.56 0.30 6.58
N THR A 253 4.43 -0.08 7.16
CA THR A 253 3.22 0.77 7.24
C THR A 253 3.46 2.02 8.09
N LEU A 254 4.18 1.91 9.21
CA LEU A 254 4.52 3.04 10.08
C LEU A 254 5.39 4.08 9.37
N VAL A 255 6.51 3.63 8.77
CA VAL A 255 7.43 4.50 8.03
C VAL A 255 6.70 5.19 6.88
N THR A 256 5.87 4.46 6.15
CA THR A 256 5.12 5.01 5.00
C THR A 256 4.02 5.97 5.45
N GLY A 257 3.31 5.67 6.54
CA GLY A 257 2.32 6.57 7.14
C GLY A 257 2.95 7.89 7.59
N LEU A 258 4.11 7.85 8.25
CA LEU A 258 4.87 9.05 8.64
C LEU A 258 5.37 9.83 7.42
N LEU A 259 5.87 9.14 6.39
CA LEU A 259 6.27 9.77 5.13
C LEU A 259 5.10 10.52 4.48
N CYS A 260 3.92 9.90 4.38
CA CYS A 260 2.72 10.54 3.84
C CYS A 260 2.29 11.76 4.68
N LEU A 261 2.44 11.69 6.01
CA LEU A 261 2.14 12.81 6.91
C LEU A 261 3.08 14.00 6.66
N LEU A 262 4.38 13.73 6.54
CA LEU A 262 5.39 14.76 6.25
C LEU A 262 5.18 15.38 4.86
N LEU A 263 4.90 14.57 3.84
CA LEU A 263 4.65 15.05 2.48
C LEU A 263 3.34 15.85 2.39
N GLY A 264 2.26 15.36 3.00
CA GLY A 264 0.96 16.04 3.01
C GLY A 264 1.03 17.40 3.73
N SER A 265 1.64 17.44 4.90
CA SER A 265 1.86 18.69 5.65
C SER A 265 2.78 19.65 4.89
N GLY A 266 3.86 19.16 4.27
CA GLY A 266 4.76 19.95 3.44
C GLY A 266 4.05 20.62 2.26
N VAL A 267 3.14 19.92 1.57
CA VAL A 267 2.33 20.50 0.48
C VAL A 267 1.43 21.63 0.99
N ILE A 268 0.77 21.45 2.13
CA ILE A 268 -0.14 22.46 2.70
C ILE A 268 0.64 23.70 3.13
N ILE A 269 1.75 23.51 3.86
CA ILE A 269 2.61 24.61 4.31
C ILE A 269 3.17 25.38 3.11
N LEU A 270 3.68 24.66 2.09
CA LEU A 270 4.24 25.30 0.90
C LEU A 270 3.18 26.05 0.09
N ASN A 271 1.95 25.53 0.03
CA ASN A 271 0.81 26.23 -0.58
C ASN A 271 0.46 27.52 0.17
N SER A 272 0.58 27.55 1.50
CA SER A 272 0.32 28.74 2.31
C SER A 272 1.42 29.81 2.21
N ILE A 273 2.68 29.41 2.05
CA ILE A 273 3.82 30.36 2.06
C ILE A 273 4.20 30.81 0.64
N GLN A 274 4.29 29.88 -0.34
CA GLN A 274 4.77 30.18 -1.69
C GLN A 274 4.02 29.36 -2.76
N PRO A 275 2.76 29.73 -3.10
CA PRO A 275 1.98 29.00 -4.10
C PRO A 275 2.64 28.95 -5.47
N GLU A 276 3.41 29.97 -5.84
CA GLU A 276 4.10 30.04 -7.13
C GLU A 276 5.26 29.04 -7.25
N LYS A 277 5.99 28.78 -6.15
CA LYS A 277 7.05 27.73 -6.14
C LYS A 277 6.45 26.33 -6.21
N LEU A 278 5.28 26.13 -5.58
CA LEU A 278 4.56 24.86 -5.63
C LEU A 278 4.06 24.56 -7.06
N LYS A 279 3.48 25.55 -7.75
CA LYS A 279 3.07 25.41 -9.16
C LYS A 279 4.25 25.04 -10.06
N LEU A 280 5.43 25.60 -9.80
CA LEU A 280 6.65 25.28 -10.55
C LEU A 280 7.12 23.83 -10.31
N VAL A 281 7.10 23.36 -9.05
CA VAL A 281 7.42 21.96 -8.70
C VAL A 281 6.47 20.97 -9.40
N PHE A 282 5.20 21.35 -9.54
CA PHE A 282 4.20 20.56 -10.25
C PHE A 282 4.14 20.83 -11.76
N ASN A 283 5.06 21.64 -12.31
CA ASN A 283 5.13 22.03 -13.73
C ASN A 283 3.84 22.65 -14.31
N LEU A 284 3.04 23.32 -13.48
CA LEU A 284 1.77 23.93 -13.88
C LEU A 284 1.92 25.27 -14.60
N ASP A 285 3.11 25.88 -14.55
CA ASP A 285 3.32 27.27 -14.98
C ASP A 285 3.68 27.44 -16.47
N LYS A 286 3.74 26.35 -17.25
CA LYS A 286 4.11 26.43 -18.68
C LYS A 286 2.98 26.85 -19.62
N GLY A 287 1.75 27.02 -19.13
CA GLY A 287 0.58 27.27 -19.97
C GLY A 287 0.15 28.73 -20.11
N LYS A 288 0.64 29.66 -19.26
CA LYS A 288 0.18 31.06 -19.28
C LYS A 288 1.11 32.04 -20.00
N GLY A 289 2.33 31.62 -20.33
CA GLY A 289 3.32 32.49 -20.98
C GLY A 289 3.31 32.49 -22.51
N GLN A 290 2.35 31.84 -23.18
CA GLN A 290 2.31 31.80 -24.66
C GLN A 290 1.09 32.49 -25.29
N GLU A 291 0.13 32.98 -24.49
CA GLU A 291 -1.02 33.74 -25.02
C GLU A 291 -0.88 35.27 -24.83
N GLU A 292 0.03 35.75 -23.97
CA GLU A 292 0.22 37.20 -23.76
C GLU A 292 1.34 37.82 -24.61
N GLU A 293 2.26 37.04 -25.20
CA GLU A 293 3.31 37.57 -26.09
C GLU A 293 2.83 37.78 -27.56
N GLY A 294 1.56 37.51 -27.86
CA GLY A 294 0.98 37.66 -29.20
C GLY A 294 0.25 38.98 -29.49
N LEU A 295 0.02 39.83 -28.49
CA LEU A 295 -0.85 41.02 -28.63
C LEU A 295 -0.14 42.38 -28.52
N ASP A 296 1.14 42.42 -28.11
CA ASP A 296 1.82 43.69 -27.78
C ASP A 296 2.83 44.22 -28.82
N ASN A 297 2.88 43.63 -30.03
CA ASN A 297 3.82 44.04 -31.08
C ASN A 297 3.20 44.83 -32.26
N SER A 298 2.03 45.45 -32.09
CA SER A 298 1.45 46.32 -33.13
C SER A 298 1.22 47.76 -32.66
N CYS A 299 2.21 48.39 -32.03
CA CYS A 299 2.24 49.84 -31.84
C CYS A 299 3.68 50.34 -32.01
N VAL A 300 4.20 50.28 -33.24
CA VAL A 300 5.42 51.02 -33.60
C VAL A 300 4.98 52.45 -33.97
N ALA A 301 5.46 53.38 -33.16
CA ALA A 301 5.39 54.81 -33.37
C ALA A 301 5.99 55.21 -34.73
N ALA A 302 5.27 56.07 -35.46
CA ALA A 302 5.84 56.90 -36.50
C ALA A 302 5.70 58.37 -36.07
N GLU A 303 6.84 59.03 -35.91
CA GLU A 303 6.98 60.45 -35.58
C GLU A 303 6.61 61.38 -36.77
N PRO A 304 6.46 62.70 -36.53
CA PRO A 304 5.57 63.57 -37.29
C PRO A 304 6.25 64.21 -38.51
N SER A 305 5.48 64.41 -39.58
CA SER A 305 5.89 65.27 -40.70
C SER A 305 4.82 66.35 -40.93
N CYS A 306 5.23 67.58 -40.65
CA CYS A 306 4.51 68.81 -40.87
C CYS A 306 4.60 69.20 -42.36
N SER A 307 3.47 69.41 -43.03
CA SER A 307 3.38 70.26 -44.24
C SER A 307 1.95 70.75 -44.43
N ALA A 308 1.85 72.03 -44.76
CA ALA A 308 0.65 72.86 -44.74
C ALA A 308 -0.36 72.63 -45.89
N GLN A 309 -1.56 73.15 -45.64
CA GLN A 309 -2.45 73.92 -46.53
C GLN A 309 -3.83 73.34 -46.92
N ASP A 310 -4.81 74.25 -46.76
CA ASP A 310 -6.17 74.37 -47.33
C ASP A 310 -7.41 73.76 -46.63
N MET A 311 -7.99 74.58 -45.73
CA MET A 311 -9.29 75.28 -45.91
C MET A 311 -10.51 74.46 -46.39
N LEU A 312 -11.48 74.18 -45.49
CA LEU A 312 -12.85 74.74 -45.56
C LEU A 312 -13.73 74.36 -44.34
N MET A 313 -14.58 75.30 -43.94
CA MET A 313 -15.57 75.27 -42.85
C MET A 313 -16.72 74.26 -43.04
N VAL A 314 -17.35 73.81 -41.94
CA VAL A 314 -18.71 74.16 -41.46
C VAL A 314 -19.19 73.14 -40.39
N PRO A 315 -19.86 73.56 -39.28
CA PRO A 315 -20.23 72.71 -38.15
C PRO A 315 -21.74 72.33 -38.10
N VAL A 316 -22.06 71.18 -37.50
CA VAL A 316 -23.39 70.75 -37.01
C VAL A 316 -23.09 69.76 -35.87
N GLY A 317 -23.50 69.87 -34.61
CA GLY A 317 -24.76 70.37 -34.03
C GLY A 317 -25.56 69.16 -33.52
N GLU A 318 -26.08 69.25 -32.28
CA GLU A 318 -26.85 68.24 -31.49
C GLU A 318 -26.02 67.23 -30.70
N LEU A 319 -25.83 67.32 -29.37
CA LEU A 319 -26.74 67.58 -28.24
C LEU A 319 -27.81 66.48 -28.06
N CYS A 320 -27.53 65.52 -27.18
CA CYS A 320 -28.55 64.95 -26.28
C CYS A 320 -27.86 64.21 -25.13
N GLU A 321 -27.81 64.92 -24.00
CA GLU A 321 -27.65 64.43 -22.65
C GLU A 321 -28.93 63.68 -22.21
N VAL A 322 -28.82 62.90 -21.12
CA VAL A 322 -29.86 62.62 -20.10
C VAL A 322 -30.23 61.12 -19.88
N THR A 323 -29.70 60.66 -18.74
CA THR A 323 -30.24 59.72 -17.72
C THR A 323 -30.28 58.20 -17.90
N ALA A 324 -29.40 57.58 -17.10
CA ALA A 324 -29.67 56.55 -16.09
C ALA A 324 -31.15 56.20 -15.78
N THR A 325 -31.53 54.91 -15.83
CA THR A 325 -31.60 54.02 -14.65
C THR A 325 -32.25 52.65 -14.95
N ARG A 326 -31.63 51.61 -14.36
CA ARG A 326 -32.16 50.31 -13.88
C ARG A 326 -32.80 49.30 -14.85
N LEU A 327 -32.19 48.11 -14.92
CA LEU A 327 -32.56 46.99 -14.02
C LEU A 327 -31.34 46.12 -13.71
#